data_AF-A0A2E7NAT4-F1
#
_entry.id   AF-A0A2E7NAT4-F1
#
_cell.length_a   1.000
_cell.length_b   1.000
_cell.length_c   1.000
_cell.angle_alpha   90.00
_cell.angle_beta   90.00
_cell.angle_gamma   90.00
#
_symmetry.space_group_name_H-M   'P 1'
#
loop_
_entity.id
_entity.type
_entity.pdbx_description
1 polymer ?
#
loop_
_entity_poly.entity_id
_entity_poly.type
_entity_poly.pdbx_seq_one_letter_code
_entity_poly.pdbx_strand_id
1 'polypeptide(L)'
;MYFENFPLIEFATKKDGDPKIVTNLLRRVSLRSAIKQNILMFDTYDVKEGESPEIIAHKLYGDVELHWVVCMANDIVNRYHDWPLNRNQFLAYIKDKYDNPNDTHHYEISQTSGDTTLKIDVGISNEDYPTATAVTNMEYEEADQDKKRQIRLLDPSFIPRVVEEFQELMKESVI
;
A
#
# COMPACT_ATOMS: atom_id res chain seq x y z
N MET A 1 -5.32 -11.35 17.67
CA MET A 1 -5.43 -11.03 16.22
C MET A 1 -6.04 -9.63 16.01
N TYR A 2 -5.79 -9.00 14.85
CA TYR A 2 -6.31 -7.66 14.49
C TYR A 2 -7.83 -7.52 14.67
N PHE A 3 -8.60 -8.48 14.13
CA PHE A 3 -10.07 -8.43 14.10
C PHE A 3 -10.75 -8.79 15.43
N GLU A 4 -10.03 -9.37 16.39
CA GLU A 4 -10.58 -9.68 17.71
C GLU A 4 -10.87 -8.44 18.53
N ASN A 5 -10.19 -7.32 18.23
CA ASN A 5 -10.38 -6.06 18.92
C ASN A 5 -11.59 -5.26 18.40
N PHE A 6 -12.23 -5.72 17.32
CA PHE A 6 -13.33 -4.99 16.72
C PHE A 6 -14.62 -5.14 17.53
N PRO A 7 -15.35 -4.04 17.76
CA PRO A 7 -16.63 -4.13 18.45
C PRO A 7 -17.61 -4.94 17.60
N LEU A 8 -18.46 -5.71 18.28
CA LEU A 8 -19.54 -6.44 17.64
C LEU A 8 -20.77 -5.52 17.54
N ILE A 9 -21.45 -5.56 16.39
CA ILE A 9 -22.70 -4.83 16.17
C ILE A 9 -23.80 -5.82 15.78
N GLU A 10 -25.03 -5.50 16.17
CA GLU A 10 -26.19 -6.20 15.68
C GLU A 10 -26.52 -5.71 14.28
N PHE A 11 -26.43 -6.61 13.30
CA PHE A 11 -26.76 -6.32 11.92
C PHE A 11 -28.08 -7.00 11.54
N ALA A 12 -29.11 -6.17 11.32
CA ALA A 12 -30.41 -6.62 10.87
C ALA A 12 -30.43 -6.73 9.33
N THR A 13 -30.34 -7.95 8.81
CA THR A 13 -30.74 -8.23 7.42
C THR A 13 -32.25 -8.05 7.28
N LYS A 14 -32.71 -7.18 6.36
CA LYS A 14 -34.13 -6.83 6.24
C LYS A 14 -35.04 -8.03 5.93
N LYS A 15 -36.21 -8.01 6.60
CA LYS A 15 -37.41 -8.87 6.53
C LYS A 15 -37.25 -10.28 7.14
N ASP A 16 -37.69 -10.45 8.39
CA ASP A 16 -37.95 -11.74 9.07
C ASP A 16 -36.76 -12.59 9.56
N GLY A 17 -35.61 -11.98 9.87
CA GLY A 17 -34.48 -12.70 10.49
C GLY A 17 -34.08 -12.10 11.84
N ASP A 18 -33.77 -12.95 12.83
CA ASP A 18 -33.12 -12.55 14.07
C ASP A 18 -31.85 -11.73 13.76
N PRO A 19 -31.59 -10.64 14.51
CA PRO A 19 -30.38 -9.84 14.31
C PRO A 19 -29.14 -10.72 14.49
N LYS A 20 -28.20 -10.63 13.54
CA LYS A 20 -26.94 -11.35 13.63
C LYS A 20 -25.89 -10.45 14.25
N ILE A 21 -25.17 -10.98 15.23
CA ILE A 21 -24.00 -10.32 15.80
C ILE A 21 -22.85 -10.48 14.81
N VAL A 22 -22.34 -9.36 14.30
CA VAL A 22 -21.25 -9.33 13.32
C VAL A 22 -20.15 -8.38 13.77
N THR A 23 -18.92 -8.62 13.30
CA THR A 23 -17.78 -7.72 13.54
C THR A 23 -17.98 -6.39 12.82
N ASN A 24 -17.82 -5.27 13.52
CA ASN A 24 -18.04 -3.93 12.96
C ASN A 24 -16.89 -3.47 12.06
N LEU A 25 -16.89 -3.88 10.80
CA LEU A 25 -15.90 -3.45 9.81
C LEU A 25 -16.02 -1.98 9.39
N LEU A 26 -17.06 -1.25 9.83
CA LEU A 26 -17.24 0.18 9.50
C LEU A 26 -16.33 1.08 10.34
N ARG A 27 -15.74 0.55 11.41
CA ARG A 27 -14.77 1.27 12.24
C ARG A 27 -13.40 1.25 11.58
N ARG A 28 -12.89 2.42 11.19
CA ARG A 28 -11.55 2.57 10.61
C ARG A 28 -10.62 3.25 11.61
N VAL A 29 -9.53 2.58 11.95
CA VAL A 29 -8.40 3.17 12.69
C VAL A 29 -7.27 3.39 11.69
N SER A 30 -6.59 4.53 11.81
CA SER A 30 -5.44 4.88 11.00
C SER A 30 -4.36 5.46 11.89
N LEU A 31 -3.10 5.26 11.54
CA LEU A 31 -1.99 5.91 12.23
C LEU A 31 -2.12 7.42 12.09
N ARG A 32 -1.92 8.13 13.20
CA ARG A 32 -1.93 9.61 13.20
C ARG A 32 -0.94 10.13 12.17
N SER A 33 -1.35 11.12 11.38
CA SER A 33 -0.51 11.69 10.31
C SER A 33 0.86 12.17 10.82
N ALA A 34 0.93 12.70 12.05
CA ALA A 34 2.18 13.13 12.68
C ALA A 34 3.17 11.98 12.93
N ILE A 35 2.67 10.77 13.23
CA ILE A 35 3.52 9.59 13.41
C ILE A 35 4.04 9.16 12.04
N LYS A 36 3.16 9.07 11.03
CA LYS A 36 3.55 8.69 9.66
C LYS A 36 4.63 9.59 9.04
N GLN A 37 4.65 10.87 9.39
CA GLN A 37 5.65 11.82 8.89
C GLN A 37 6.99 11.75 9.62
N ASN A 38 7.07 11.05 10.76
CA ASN A 38 8.30 10.97 11.54
C ASN A 38 9.25 9.92 10.95
N ILE A 39 10.25 10.37 10.20
CA ILE A 39 11.24 9.51 9.53
C ILE A 39 12.01 8.65 10.56
N LEU A 40 12.23 9.13 11.79
CA LEU A 40 12.99 8.41 12.81
C LEU A 40 12.28 7.16 13.35
N MET A 41 10.99 7.01 13.07
CA MET A 41 10.20 5.86 13.53
C MET A 41 10.10 4.76 12.48
N PHE A 42 10.57 5.02 11.25
CA PHE A 42 10.43 4.09 10.13
C PHE A 42 11.76 3.83 9.43
N ASP A 43 12.03 2.56 9.18
CA ASP A 43 13.06 2.13 8.26
C ASP A 43 12.47 1.87 6.87
N THR A 44 13.23 2.11 5.82
CA THR A 44 12.85 1.74 4.45
C THR A 44 13.34 0.34 4.14
N TYR A 45 12.46 -0.48 3.56
CA TYR A 45 12.75 -1.85 3.18
C TYR A 45 12.29 -2.12 1.74
N ASP A 46 13.13 -2.84 1.00
CA ASP A 46 12.84 -3.30 -0.36
C ASP A 46 12.27 -4.71 -0.31
N VAL A 47 10.98 -4.83 -0.63
CA VAL A 47 10.24 -6.09 -0.60
C VAL A 47 10.80 -7.06 -1.64
N LYS A 48 11.24 -8.23 -1.18
CA LYS A 48 11.75 -9.27 -2.06
C LYS A 48 10.61 -10.00 -2.75
N GLU A 49 10.92 -10.60 -3.90
CA GLU A 49 9.94 -11.36 -4.66
C GLU A 49 9.30 -12.48 -3.83
N GLY A 50 7.97 -12.50 -3.80
CA GLY A 50 7.18 -13.49 -3.05
C GLY A 50 7.02 -13.20 -1.56
N GLU A 51 7.57 -12.11 -1.04
CA GLU A 51 7.29 -11.68 0.33
C GLU A 51 5.89 -11.09 0.45
N SER A 52 5.19 -11.49 1.50
CA SER A 52 3.89 -10.94 1.88
C SER A 52 4.01 -10.09 3.15
N PRO A 53 3.02 -9.25 3.47
CA PRO A 53 3.00 -8.49 4.71
C PRO A 53 3.19 -9.37 5.95
N GLU A 54 2.63 -10.59 5.95
CA GLU A 54 2.76 -11.56 7.06
C GLU A 54 4.19 -12.10 7.19
N ILE A 55 4.84 -12.41 6.06
CA ILE A 55 6.23 -12.86 6.05
C ILE A 55 7.14 -11.76 6.60
N ILE A 56 6.91 -10.51 6.21
CA ILE A 56 7.70 -9.36 6.67
C ILE A 56 7.44 -9.11 8.16
N ALA A 57 6.19 -9.15 8.61
CA ALA A 57 5.85 -9.02 10.03
C ALA A 57 6.50 -10.12 10.89
N HIS A 58 6.51 -11.36 10.41
CA HIS A 58 7.22 -12.44 11.09
C HIS A 58 8.74 -12.22 11.13
N LYS A 59 9.33 -11.73 10.04
CA LYS A 59 10.78 -11.46 9.98
C LYS A 59 11.22 -10.31 10.88
N LEU A 60 10.42 -9.24 10.96
CA LEU A 60 10.78 -8.02 11.68
C LEU A 60 10.31 -8.05 13.14
N TYR A 61 9.07 -8.49 13.39
CA TYR A 61 8.44 -8.45 14.71
C TYR A 61 8.36 -9.83 15.39
N GLY A 62 8.65 -10.92 14.68
CA GLY A 62 8.52 -12.29 15.21
C GLY A 62 7.08 -12.81 15.25
N ASP A 63 6.11 -12.05 14.73
CA ASP A 63 4.69 -12.40 14.76
C ASP A 63 4.00 -12.09 13.42
N VAL A 64 3.40 -13.12 12.81
CA VAL A 64 2.63 -13.01 11.56
C VAL A 64 1.35 -12.17 11.74
N GLU A 65 0.81 -12.10 12.95
CA GLU A 65 -0.43 -11.39 13.27
C GLU A 65 -0.26 -9.87 13.23
N LEU A 66 0.98 -9.37 13.20
CA LEU A 66 1.30 -7.95 13.12
C LEU A 66 1.39 -7.42 11.67
N HIS A 67 0.99 -8.21 10.68
CA HIS A 67 0.96 -7.80 9.28
C HIS A 67 0.11 -6.54 9.02
N TRP A 68 -0.95 -6.32 9.81
CA TRP A 68 -1.78 -5.13 9.71
C TRP A 68 -0.99 -3.85 10.03
N VAL A 69 0.03 -3.90 10.88
CA VAL A 69 0.89 -2.74 11.19
C VAL A 69 1.68 -2.36 9.94
N VAL A 70 2.21 -3.36 9.22
CA VAL A 70 2.90 -3.15 7.93
C VAL A 70 1.95 -2.53 6.91
N CYS A 71 0.70 -3.03 6.84
CA CYS A 71 -0.31 -2.48 5.94
C CYS A 71 -0.66 -1.02 6.30
N MET A 72 -0.89 -0.71 7.58
CA MET A 72 -1.22 0.63 8.04
C MET A 72 -0.08 1.64 7.84
N ALA A 73 1.17 1.20 8.02
CA ALA A 73 2.35 2.03 7.83
C ALA A 73 2.51 2.51 6.38
N ASN A 74 2.02 1.72 5.42
CA ASN A 74 2.16 1.95 3.99
C ASN A 74 0.83 2.29 3.29
N ASP A 75 -0.23 2.56 4.05
CA ASP A 75 -1.56 2.88 3.53
C ASP A 75 -2.13 1.82 2.57
N ILE A 76 -1.76 0.56 2.78
CA ILE A 76 -2.26 -0.58 2.01
C ILE A 76 -3.70 -0.88 2.46
N VAL A 77 -4.65 -0.69 1.55
CA VAL A 77 -6.07 -1.00 1.78
C VAL A 77 -6.42 -2.32 1.14
N ASN A 78 -5.98 -2.53 -0.10
CA ASN A 78 -6.17 -3.75 -0.85
C ASN A 78 -4.85 -4.49 -1.04
N ARG A 79 -4.62 -5.52 -0.22
CA ARG A 79 -3.43 -6.36 -0.30
C ARG A 79 -3.18 -6.94 -1.70
N TYR A 80 -4.20 -7.19 -2.51
CA TYR A 80 -4.01 -7.79 -3.82
C TYR A 80 -3.54 -6.81 -4.90
N HIS A 81 -3.81 -5.51 -4.74
CA HIS A 81 -3.52 -4.49 -5.75
C HIS A 81 -2.44 -3.50 -5.31
N ASP A 82 -2.39 -3.19 -4.01
CA ASP A 82 -1.48 -2.20 -3.43
C ASP A 82 -0.12 -2.84 -3.08
N TRP A 83 -0.07 -4.16 -2.90
CA TRP A 83 1.17 -4.89 -2.64
C TRP A 83 1.92 -5.18 -3.96
N PRO A 84 3.27 -5.15 -3.95
CA PRO A 84 4.05 -5.51 -5.13
C PRO A 84 3.73 -6.92 -5.62
N LEU A 85 3.48 -7.02 -6.93
CA LEU A 85 3.21 -8.27 -7.61
C LEU A 85 4.50 -9.07 -7.82
N ASN A 86 4.41 -10.39 -7.78
CA ASN A 86 5.52 -11.23 -8.23
C ASN A 86 5.66 -11.18 -9.76
N ARG A 87 6.79 -11.65 -10.31
CA ARG A 87 7.06 -11.53 -11.76
C ARG A 87 5.98 -12.17 -12.62
N ASN A 88 5.47 -13.34 -12.23
CA ASN A 88 4.45 -14.05 -13.00
C ASN A 88 3.09 -13.34 -12.99
N GLN A 89 2.68 -12.82 -11.83
CA GLN A 89 1.46 -12.03 -11.67
C GLN A 89 1.56 -10.72 -12.44
N PHE A 90 2.72 -10.07 -12.41
CA PHE A 90 2.98 -8.84 -13.13
C PHE A 90 2.87 -9.03 -14.65
N LEU A 91 3.49 -10.08 -15.20
CA LEU A 91 3.38 -10.42 -16.62
C LEU A 91 1.93 -10.73 -17.03
N ALA A 92 1.17 -11.41 -16.18
CA ALA A 92 -0.24 -11.67 -16.41
C ALA A 92 -1.08 -10.39 -16.39
N TYR A 93 -0.81 -9.50 -15.43
CA TYR A 93 -1.49 -8.20 -15.31
C TYR A 93 -1.24 -7.31 -16.52
N ILE A 94 0.00 -7.20 -16.99
CA ILE A 94 0.33 -6.42 -18.19
C ILE A 94 -0.39 -6.98 -19.42
N LYS A 95 -0.40 -8.31 -19.59
CA LYS A 95 -1.06 -8.96 -20.72
C LYS A 95 -2.57 -8.77 -20.73
N ASP A 96 -3.20 -8.67 -19.56
CA ASP A 96 -4.64 -8.42 -19.42
C ASP A 96 -4.99 -6.93 -19.65
N LYS A 97 -4.10 -6.02 -19.21
CA LYS A 97 -4.33 -4.58 -19.27
C LYS A 97 -4.00 -3.95 -20.62
N TYR A 98 -2.99 -4.45 -21.33
CA TYR A 98 -2.46 -3.85 -22.56
C TYR A 98 -2.44 -4.85 -23.72
N ASP A 99 -2.88 -4.41 -24.89
CA ASP A 99 -2.78 -5.19 -26.13
C ASP A 99 -1.31 -5.41 -26.55
N ASN A 100 -0.47 -4.37 -26.39
CA ASN A 100 0.97 -4.44 -26.61
C ASN A 100 1.76 -3.79 -25.46
N PRO A 101 2.56 -4.56 -24.71
CA PRO A 101 3.40 -4.05 -23.62
C PRO A 101 4.49 -3.06 -24.07
N ASN A 102 4.88 -3.09 -25.34
CA ASN A 102 5.95 -2.25 -25.88
C ASN A 102 5.44 -0.94 -26.51
N ASP A 103 4.12 -0.71 -26.51
CA ASP A 103 3.57 0.55 -26.99
C ASP A 103 3.92 1.70 -26.04
N THR A 104 4.05 2.90 -26.58
CA THR A 104 4.32 4.12 -25.81
C THR A 104 3.13 4.43 -24.91
N HIS A 105 3.37 4.46 -23.59
CA HIS A 105 2.40 4.90 -22.59
C HIS A 105 2.33 6.43 -22.53
N HIS A 106 3.50 7.08 -22.47
CA HIS A 106 3.64 8.54 -22.40
C HIS A 106 5.08 8.94 -22.73
N TYR A 107 5.34 10.25 -22.78
CA TYR A 107 6.66 10.82 -22.97
C TYR A 107 7.11 11.55 -21.71
N GLU A 108 8.39 11.43 -21.36
CA GLU A 108 9.01 12.10 -20.22
C GLU A 108 10.16 13.02 -20.67
N ILE A 109 10.28 14.18 -20.04
CA ILE A 109 11.45 15.06 -20.17
C ILE A 109 12.21 15.17 -18.85
N SER A 110 13.54 15.21 -18.90
CA SER A 110 14.33 15.58 -17.72
C SER A 110 14.17 17.06 -17.43
N GLN A 111 14.01 17.40 -16.15
CA GLN A 111 14.00 18.79 -15.71
C GLN A 111 15.32 19.47 -16.08
N THR A 112 15.24 20.67 -16.67
CA THR A 112 16.43 21.43 -17.14
C THR A 112 16.99 22.41 -16.11
N SER A 113 16.30 22.60 -14.99
CA SER A 113 16.69 23.52 -13.91
C SER A 113 16.31 22.94 -12.55
N GLY A 114 17.27 22.85 -11.63
CA GLY A 114 17.10 22.18 -10.34
C GLY A 114 17.71 20.78 -10.32
N ASP A 115 16.97 19.81 -9.77
CA ASP A 115 17.40 18.41 -9.75
C ASP A 115 17.10 17.75 -11.10
N THR A 116 18.12 17.62 -11.94
CA THR A 116 18.00 17.07 -13.29
C THR A 116 17.68 15.56 -13.32
N THR A 117 17.63 14.90 -12.15
CA THR A 117 17.17 13.51 -12.05
C THR A 117 15.64 13.39 -12.09
N LEU A 118 14.92 14.50 -11.86
CA LEU A 118 13.47 14.52 -11.93
C LEU A 118 13.01 14.48 -13.38
N LYS A 119 12.13 13.52 -13.68
CA LYS A 119 11.44 13.39 -14.96
C LYS A 119 10.03 13.96 -14.86
N ILE A 120 9.62 14.70 -15.87
CA ILE A 120 8.31 15.32 -15.99
C ILE A 120 7.56 14.61 -17.11
N ASP A 121 6.38 14.07 -16.80
CA ASP A 121 5.45 13.51 -17.77
C ASP A 121 4.88 14.66 -18.63
N VAL A 122 5.10 14.61 -19.94
CA VAL A 122 4.59 15.58 -20.92
C VAL A 122 3.36 15.06 -21.68
N GLY A 123 2.85 13.88 -21.31
CA GLY A 123 1.64 13.29 -21.85
C GLY A 123 1.89 12.36 -23.05
N ILE A 124 0.86 12.18 -23.86
CA ILE A 124 0.83 11.19 -24.96
C ILE A 124 1.47 11.67 -26.28
N SER A 125 1.89 12.94 -26.34
CA SER A 125 2.51 13.56 -27.52
C SER A 125 3.76 14.33 -27.11
N ASN A 126 4.76 14.31 -27.99
CA ASN A 126 6.02 15.03 -27.82
C ASN A 126 6.16 16.24 -28.77
N GLU A 127 5.08 16.68 -29.41
CA GLU A 127 5.10 17.79 -30.39
C GLU A 127 5.71 19.07 -29.81
N ASP A 128 5.36 19.42 -28.57
CA ASP A 128 5.89 20.59 -27.87
C ASP A 128 7.28 20.32 -27.23
N TYR A 129 7.70 19.06 -27.15
CA TYR A 129 8.89 18.60 -26.42
C TYR A 129 9.67 17.55 -27.23
N PRO A 130 10.37 17.94 -28.31
CA PRO A 130 11.04 17.00 -29.21
C PRO A 130 12.20 16.20 -28.58
N THR A 131 12.69 16.63 -27.41
CA THR A 131 13.71 15.90 -26.63
C THR A 131 13.12 14.89 -25.63
N ALA A 132 11.79 14.72 -25.60
CA ALA A 132 11.14 13.81 -24.69
C ALA A 132 11.42 12.35 -25.06
N THR A 133 11.64 11.52 -24.03
CA THR A 133 11.87 10.09 -24.16
C THR A 133 10.55 9.36 -24.04
N ALA A 134 10.26 8.46 -24.98
CA ALA A 134 9.09 7.59 -24.90
C ALA A 134 9.27 6.56 -23.77
N VAL A 135 8.25 6.41 -22.94
CA VAL A 135 8.16 5.35 -21.92
C VAL A 135 7.12 4.35 -22.36
N THR A 136 7.50 3.08 -22.38
CA THR A 136 6.60 1.98 -22.75
C THR A 136 5.63 1.62 -21.63
N ASN A 137 4.54 0.92 -21.95
CA ASN A 137 3.61 0.38 -20.95
C ASN A 137 4.34 -0.52 -19.93
N MET A 138 5.27 -1.37 -20.39
CA MET A 138 6.09 -2.20 -19.53
C MET A 138 6.93 -1.38 -18.55
N GLU A 139 7.68 -0.39 -19.04
CA GLU A 139 8.55 0.44 -18.19
C GLU A 139 7.75 1.26 -17.16
N TYR A 140 6.58 1.78 -17.56
CA TYR A 140 5.69 2.50 -16.65
C TYR A 140 5.21 1.61 -15.50
N GLU A 141 4.72 0.41 -15.83
CA GLU A 141 4.20 -0.53 -14.83
C GLU A 141 5.33 -1.11 -13.96
N GLU A 142 6.53 -1.35 -14.51
CA GLU A 142 7.69 -1.76 -13.73
C GLU A 142 8.06 -0.66 -12.72
N ALA A 143 8.13 0.60 -13.15
CA ALA A 143 8.40 1.72 -12.25
C ALA A 143 7.33 1.89 -11.14
N ASP A 144 6.06 1.61 -11.40
CA ASP A 144 5.01 1.60 -10.38
C ASP A 144 5.21 0.46 -9.37
N GLN A 145 5.53 -0.74 -9.85
CA GLN A 145 5.84 -1.86 -8.96
C GLN A 145 7.08 -1.59 -8.10
N ASP A 146 8.12 -0.96 -8.67
CA ASP A 146 9.34 -0.59 -7.96
C ASP A 146 9.04 0.38 -6.80
N LYS A 147 8.15 1.36 -7.03
CA LYS A 147 7.67 2.25 -5.96
C LYS A 147 6.92 1.47 -4.88
N LYS A 148 6.07 0.51 -5.25
CA LYS A 148 5.34 -0.35 -4.30
C LYS A 148 6.25 -1.29 -3.51
N ARG A 149 7.40 -1.70 -4.06
CA ARG A 149 8.39 -2.52 -3.35
C ARG A 149 9.11 -1.76 -2.24
N GLN A 150 9.21 -0.44 -2.36
CA GLN A 150 9.79 0.41 -1.33
C GLN A 150 8.76 0.69 -0.24
N ILE A 151 8.79 -0.11 0.83
CA ILE A 151 7.88 0.04 1.97
C ILE A 151 8.60 0.65 3.17
N ARG A 152 7.81 1.24 4.06
CA ARG A 152 8.23 1.76 5.35
C ARG A 152 7.81 0.77 6.44
N LEU A 153 8.76 0.40 7.28
CA LEU A 153 8.55 -0.52 8.40
C LEU A 153 8.75 0.24 9.70
N LEU A 154 7.81 0.07 10.63
CA LEU A 154 7.89 0.70 11.94
C LEU A 154 9.00 0.02 12.76
N ASP A 155 9.79 0.80 13.48
CA ASP A 155 10.79 0.24 14.39
C ASP A 155 10.08 -0.67 15.44
N PRO A 156 10.56 -1.92 15.65
CA PRO A 156 9.97 -2.88 16.58
C PRO A 156 9.75 -2.34 18.00
N SER A 157 10.56 -1.38 18.45
CA SER A 157 10.44 -0.75 19.77
C SER A 157 9.12 0.01 19.97
N PHE A 158 8.48 0.49 18.90
CA PHE A 158 7.19 1.20 18.96
C PHE A 158 5.98 0.27 18.84
N ILE A 159 6.17 -1.00 18.49
CA ILE A 159 5.07 -1.95 18.29
C ILE A 159 4.17 -2.10 19.51
N PRO A 160 4.68 -2.29 20.75
CA PRO A 160 3.82 -2.44 21.92
C PRO A 160 2.89 -1.23 22.12
N ARG A 161 3.41 -0.02 21.91
CA ARG A 161 2.65 1.22 22.03
C ARG A 161 1.59 1.35 20.94
N VAL A 162 1.92 1.01 19.69
CA VAL A 162 0.95 1.05 18.59
C VAL A 162 -0.18 0.04 18.80
N VAL A 163 0.14 -1.15 19.31
CA VAL A 163 -0.87 -2.17 19.63
C VAL A 163 -1.78 -1.70 20.77
N GLU A 164 -1.22 -1.10 21.82
CA GLU A 164 -1.99 -0.54 22.93
C GLU A 164 -2.92 0.59 22.47
N GLU A 165 -2.38 1.60 21.76
CA GLU A 165 -3.16 2.70 21.20
C GLU A 165 -4.27 2.20 20.25
N PHE A 166 -3.98 1.18 19.44
CA PHE A 166 -4.98 0.55 18.58
C PHE A 166 -6.10 -0.09 19.42
N GLN A 167 -5.77 -0.86 20.45
CA GLN A 167 -6.76 -1.49 21.32
C GLN A 167 -7.63 -0.47 22.06
N GLU A 168 -7.05 0.63 22.54
CA GLU A 168 -7.79 1.72 23.15
C GLU A 168 -8.75 2.38 22.17
N LEU A 169 -8.24 2.76 20.99
CA LEU A 169 -9.05 3.37 19.92
C LEU A 169 -10.15 2.45 19.40
N MET A 170 -10.01 1.13 19.52
CA MET A 170 -11.05 0.17 19.12
C MET A 170 -12.14 0.02 20.19
N LYS A 171 -11.79 0.18 21.48
CA LYS A 171 -12.72 0.14 22.62
C LYS A 171 -13.50 1.43 22.80
N GLU A 172 -12.94 2.57 22.41
CA GLU A 172 -13.57 3.87 22.61
C GLU A 172 -14.92 3.94 21.87
N SER A 173 -16.05 4.05 22.57
CA SER A 173 -17.34 4.20 21.90
C SER A 173 -17.44 5.63 21.38
N VAL A 174 -17.46 5.81 20.05
CA VAL A 174 -17.88 7.09 19.46
C VAL A 174 -19.39 7.14 19.62
N ILE A 175 -19.83 7.67 20.77
CA ILE A 175 -21.22 8.08 21.01
C ILE A 175 -21.53 9.24 20.07
#